data_AF-A0A8J3AIL3-F1
#
_entry.id   AF-A0A8J3AIL3-F1
#
_cell.length_a   1.000
_cell.length_b   1.000
_cell.length_c   1.000
_cell.angle_alpha   90.00
_cell.angle_beta   90.00
_cell.angle_gamma   90.00
#
_symmetry.space_group_name_H-M   'P 1'
#
loop_
_entity.id
_entity.type
_entity.pdbx_description
1 polymer ?
#
loop_
_entity_poly.entity_id
_entity_poly.type
_entity_poly.pdbx_seq_one_letter_code
_entity_poly.pdbx_strand_id
1 'polypeptide(L)' 'MNLKKLQAKVNDFKTFGAITTALATFFYIGTLLPKDGLSQSKIIVIECIVFGMLILSLIFFLTSNHFYRKLKNEEQA' A
#
# COMPACT_ATOMS: atom_id res chain seq x y z
N MET A 1 -23.89 7.15 -7.00
CA MET A 1 -23.65 5.82 -6.35
C MET A 1 -24.13 5.94 -4.91
N ASN A 2 -24.41 4.89 -4.12
CA ASN A 2 -24.75 5.14 -2.71
C ASN A 2 -23.50 5.72 -1.99
N LEU A 3 -23.60 6.93 -1.42
CA LEU A 3 -22.49 7.65 -0.76
C LEU A 3 -21.78 6.78 0.28
N LYS A 4 -22.53 5.98 1.05
CA LYS A 4 -21.95 5.05 2.04
C LYS A 4 -21.06 3.99 1.38
N LYS A 5 -21.44 3.47 0.20
CA LYS A 5 -20.63 2.51 -0.56
C LYS A 5 -19.37 3.16 -1.13
N LEU A 6 -19.44 4.44 -1.48
CA LEU A 6 -18.29 5.18 -1.99
C LEU A 6 -17.28 5.48 -0.87
N GLN A 7 -17.77 5.91 0.29
CA GLN A 7 -16.96 6.12 1.49
C GLN A 7 -16.31 4.82 1.98
N ALA A 8 -17.04 3.70 1.96
CA ALA A 8 -16.46 2.39 2.28
C ALA A 8 -15.27 2.06 1.36
N LYS A 9 -15.42 2.22 0.03
CA LYS A 9 -14.32 2.01 -0.92
C LYS A 9 -13.10 2.90 -0.63
N VAL A 10 -13.30 4.17 -0.29
CA VAL A 10 -12.18 5.06 0.08
C VAL A 10 -11.41 4.47 1.25
N ASN A 11 -12.12 4.04 2.30
CA ASN A 11 -11.52 3.50 3.50
C ASN A 11 -10.82 2.16 3.25
N ASP A 12 -11.42 1.28 2.45
CA ASP A 12 -10.85 -0.04 2.11
C ASP A 12 -9.53 0.12 1.36
N PHE A 13 -9.50 0.90 0.28
CA PHE A 13 -8.27 1.13 -0.48
C PHE A 13 -7.20 1.86 0.33
N LYS A 14 -7.59 2.80 1.20
CA LYS A 14 -6.64 3.46 2.12
C LYS A 14 -6.03 2.46 3.11
N THR A 15 -6.85 1.56 3.64
CA THR A 15 -6.44 0.52 4.59
C THR A 15 -5.52 -0.50 3.92
N PHE A 16 -5.85 -0.97 2.72
CA PHE A 16 -4.96 -1.85 1.95
C PHE A 16 -3.64 -1.17 1.62
N GLY A 17 -3.67 0.08 1.17
CA GLY A 17 -2.46 0.87 0.95
C GLY A 17 -1.55 0.88 2.19
N ALA A 18 -2.12 1.23 3.35
CA ALA A 18 -1.39 1.30 4.63
C ALA A 18 -0.83 -0.06 5.09
N ILE A 19 -1.62 -1.13 5.01
CA ILE A 19 -1.18 -2.49 5.37
C ILE A 19 -0.05 -2.94 4.45
N THR A 20 -0.18 -2.73 3.14
CA THR A 20 0.87 -3.10 2.18
C THR A 20 2.15 -2.30 2.42
N THR A 21 2.07 -1.00 2.74
CA THR A 21 3.24 -0.20 3.14
C THR A 21 3.91 -0.75 4.41
N ALA A 22 3.11 -1.08 5.44
CA ALA A 22 3.63 -1.61 6.69
C ALA A 22 4.34 -2.95 6.46
N LEU A 23 3.75 -3.85 5.67
CA LEU A 23 4.40 -5.10 5.29
C LEU A 23 5.71 -4.85 4.52
N ALA A 24 5.71 -3.96 3.53
CA ALA A 24 6.94 -3.61 2.80
C ALA A 24 8.04 -3.10 3.73
N THR A 25 7.66 -2.27 4.71
CA THR A 25 8.56 -1.74 5.73
C THR A 25 9.15 -2.85 6.60
N PHE A 26 8.32 -3.79 7.09
CA PHE A 26 8.81 -4.92 7.86
C PHE A 26 9.71 -5.86 7.06
N PHE A 27 9.41 -6.10 5.78
CA PHE A 27 10.27 -6.90 4.91
C PHE A 27 11.65 -6.25 4.74
N TYR A 28 11.69 -4.93 4.52
CA TYR A 28 12.94 -4.19 4.42
C TYR A 28 13.72 -4.18 5.74
N ILE A 29 13.07 -3.91 6.88
CA ILE A 29 13.72 -4.00 8.19
C ILE A 29 14.27 -5.42 8.42
N GLY A 30 13.56 -6.44 7.95
CA GLY A 30 13.98 -7.84 8.03
C GLY A 30 15.31 -8.15 7.32
N THR A 31 15.70 -7.37 6.30
CA THR A 31 17.00 -7.51 5.62
C THR A 31 18.14 -6.82 6.36
N LEU A 32 17.84 -5.81 7.19
CA LEU A 32 18.83 -5.07 7.99
C LEU A 32 19.24 -5.82 9.26
N LEU A 33 18.46 -6.82 9.69
CA LEU A 33 18.77 -7.60 10.88
C LEU A 33 20.00 -8.49 10.62
N PRO A 34 21.03 -8.43 11.48
CA PRO A 34 22.23 -9.26 11.34
C PRO A 34 21.83 -10.73 11.47
N LYS A 35 21.93 -11.46 10.36
CA LYS A 35 21.63 -12.89 10.28
C LYS A 35 22.72 -13.58 9.50
N ASP A 36 23.42 -14.49 10.18
CA ASP A 36 24.35 -15.39 9.52
C ASP A 36 23.57 -16.20 8.46
N GLY A 37 23.90 -15.99 7.18
CA GLY A 37 23.27 -16.70 6.05
C GLY A 37 22.39 -15.86 5.10
N LEU A 38 22.28 -14.55 5.31
CA LEU A 38 21.64 -13.65 4.34
C LEU A 38 22.65 -13.23 3.26
N SER A 39 22.67 -13.95 2.14
CA SER A 39 23.52 -13.60 0.99
C SER A 39 23.01 -12.34 0.29
N GLN A 40 23.91 -11.59 -0.35
CA GLN A 40 23.58 -10.40 -1.14
C GLN A 40 22.47 -10.66 -2.18
N SER A 41 22.48 -11.82 -2.82
CA SER A 41 21.43 -12.25 -3.74
C SER A 41 20.04 -12.33 -3.11
N LYS A 42 19.93 -12.81 -1.86
CA LYS A 42 18.65 -12.88 -1.15
C LYS A 42 18.16 -11.49 -0.76
N ILE A 43 19.07 -10.59 -0.39
CA ILE A 43 18.75 -9.20 -0.06
C ILE A 43 18.14 -8.51 -1.29
N ILE A 44 18.80 -8.61 -2.46
CA ILE A 44 18.30 -8.02 -3.71
C ILE A 44 16.90 -8.55 -4.07
N VAL A 45 16.65 -9.85 -3.89
CA VAL A 45 15.32 -10.42 -4.13
C VAL A 45 14.27 -9.82 -3.20
N ILE A 46 14.59 -9.66 -1.91
CA ILE A 46 13.66 -9.05 -0.94
C ILE A 46 13.43 -7.57 -1.28
N GLU A 47 14.45 -6.83 -1.69
CA GLU A 47 14.31 -5.43 -2.12
C GLU A 47 13.41 -5.28 -3.35
N CYS A 48 13.54 -6.16 -4.34
CA CYS A 48 12.63 -6.21 -5.49
C CYS A 48 11.17 -6.46 -5.07
N ILE A 49 10.94 -7.36 -4.10
CA ILE A 49 9.61 -7.62 -3.54
C ILE A 49 9.08 -6.37 -2.83
N VAL A 50 9.89 -5.75 -1.97
CA VAL A 50 9.54 -4.50 -1.26
C VAL A 50 9.16 -3.42 -2.26
N PHE A 51 9.95 -3.23 -3.32
CA PHE A 51 9.66 -2.24 -4.37
C PHE A 51 8.32 -2.53 -5.06
N GLY A 52 8.03 -3.79 -5.40
CA GLY A 52 6.74 -4.20 -5.95
C GLY A 52 5.57 -3.92 -4.99
N MET A 53 5.75 -4.19 -3.69
CA MET A 53 4.74 -3.89 -2.67
C MET A 53 4.49 -2.39 -2.53
N LEU A 54 5.52 -1.55 -2.61
CA LEU A 54 5.38 -0.09 -2.57
C LEU A 54 4.64 0.45 -3.81
N ILE A 55 4.92 -0.09 -4.99
CA ILE A 55 4.14 0.25 -6.21
C ILE A 55 2.67 -0.12 -6.02
N LEU A 56 2.39 -1.33 -5.52
CA LEU A 56 1.02 -1.79 -5.27
C LEU A 56 0.30 -0.92 -4.23
N SER A 57 1.00 -0.57 -3.15
CA SER A 57 0.50 0.33 -2.11
C SER A 57 0.17 1.71 -2.68
N LEU A 58 1.03 2.27 -3.53
CA LEU A 58 0.78 3.53 -4.22
C LEU A 58 -0.49 3.45 -5.10
N ILE A 59 -0.68 2.36 -5.84
CA ILE A 59 -1.89 2.14 -6.65
C ILE A 59 -3.14 2.15 -5.77
N PHE A 60 -3.11 1.51 -4.60
CA PHE A 60 -4.24 1.55 -3.65
C PHE A 60 -4.50 2.97 -3.13
N PHE A 61 -3.48 3.74 -2.78
CA PHE A 61 -3.65 5.12 -2.34
C PHE A 61 -4.20 6.03 -3.45
N LEU A 62 -3.72 5.89 -4.68
CA LEU A 62 -4.23 6.62 -5.84
C LEU A 62 -5.70 6.29 -6.10
N THR A 63 -6.06 5.01 -6.01
CA THR A 63 -7.44 4.53 -6.18
C THR A 63 -8.35 5.05 -5.06
N SER A 64 -7.90 5.02 -3.80
CA SER A 64 -8.61 5.63 -2.66
C SER A 64 -8.85 7.13 -2.89
N ASN A 65 -7.83 7.85 -3.33
CA ASN A 65 -7.92 9.28 -3.60
C ASN A 65 -8.89 9.59 -4.77
N HIS A 66 -8.92 8.75 -5.80
CA HIS A 66 -9.89 8.86 -6.88
C HIS A 66 -11.33 8.73 -6.35
N PHE A 67 -11.63 7.73 -5.52
CA PHE A 67 -12.95 7.57 -4.92
C PHE A 67 -13.28 8.70 -3.93
N TYR A 68 -12.29 9.22 -3.21
CA TYR A 68 -12.48 10.34 -2.29
C TYR A 68 -12.84 11.63 -3.02
N ARG A 69 -12.16 11.93 -4.13
CA ARG A 69 -12.51 13.07 -5.00
C ARG A 69 -13.92 12.92 -5.56
N LYS A 70 -14.31 11.71 -5.95
CA LYS A 70 -15.67 11.43 -6.42
C LYS A 70 -16.71 11.63 -5.32
N LEU A 71 -16.42 11.19 -4.09
CA LEU A 71 -17.30 11.36 -2.93
C LEU A 71 -17.54 12.84 -2.65
N LYS A 72 -16.47 13.64 -2.60
CA LYS A 72 -16.56 15.08 -2.38
C LYS A 72 -17.41 15.79 -3.42
N ASN A 73 -17.30 15.39 -4.69
CA ASN A 73 -18.12 15.97 -5.75
C ASN A 73 -19.60 15.57 -5.64
N GLU A 74 -19.92 14.34 -5.21
CA GLU A 74 -21.30 13.87 -4.97
C GLU A 74 -21.91 14.48 -3.68
N GLU A 75 -21.11 14.92 -2.70
CA GLU A 75 -21.60 15.64 -1.49
C GLU A 75 -21.89 17.13 -1.75
N GLN A 76 -21.30 17.72 -2.79
CA GLN A 76 -21.45 19.13 -3.13
C GLN A 76 -22.52 19.41 -4.19
N ALA A 77 -23.10 18.36 -4.79
CA ALA A 77 -24.14 18.42 -5.82
C ALA A 77 -25.53 18.15 -5.24
#